data_AF-A0A1I4DFP7-F1
#
_entry.id   AF-A0A1I4DFP7-F1
#
_cell.length_a   1.000
_cell.length_b   1.000
_cell.length_c   1.000
_cell.angle_alpha   90.00
_cell.angle_beta   90.00
_cell.angle_gamma   90.00
#
_symmetry.space_group_name_H-M   'P 1'
#
loop_
_entity.id
_entity.type
_entity.pdbx_description
1 polymer ?
#
loop_
_entity_poly.entity_id
_entity_poly.type
_entity_poly.pdbx_seq_one_letter_code
_entity_poly.pdbx_strand_id
1 'polypeptide(L)' 'MAKTNDEKKPTQTPPELPPEAAAESKKEQYLVVTASREGFRRAGYAFGKEPVRLALTDLTADQVAMLKAESMLFVREVAE' A
#
# COMPACT_ATOMS: atom_id res chain seq x y z
N MET A 1 33.40 26.48 -13.46
CA MET A 1 32.81 26.78 -12.13
C MET A 1 31.53 25.98 -12.03
N ALA A 2 31.48 24.93 -11.20
CA ALA A 2 30.34 24.03 -11.06
C ALA A 2 29.54 24.36 -9.78
N LYS A 3 28.24 24.61 -9.92
CA LYS A 3 27.20 24.79 -8.88
C LYS A 3 25.84 24.56 -9.56
N THR A 4 24.82 23.87 -9.07
CA THR A 4 24.56 23.06 -7.87
C THR A 4 23.20 22.38 -8.10
N ASN A 5 23.15 21.07 -7.87
CA ASN A 5 22.05 20.25 -7.34
C ASN A 5 20.61 20.42 -7.89
N ASP A 6 20.25 19.54 -8.81
CA ASP A 6 18.89 19.17 -9.20
C ASP A 6 18.28 18.30 -8.08
N GLU A 7 17.29 18.83 -7.35
CA GLU A 7 16.51 18.10 -6.36
C GLU A 7 15.62 17.07 -7.06
N LYS A 8 16.24 15.94 -7.42
CA LYS A 8 15.54 14.73 -7.81
C LYS A 8 14.72 14.25 -6.61
N LYS A 9 13.44 14.63 -6.62
CA LYS A 9 12.33 13.82 -6.13
C LYS A 9 12.68 12.35 -6.39
N PRO A 10 12.77 11.47 -5.37
CA PRO A 10 12.94 10.06 -5.65
C PRO A 10 11.66 9.61 -6.35
N THR A 11 11.72 9.56 -7.67
CA THR A 11 10.86 8.77 -8.54
C THR A 11 10.96 7.36 -8.01
N GLN A 12 10.05 7.01 -7.11
CA GLN A 12 9.74 5.63 -6.82
C GLN A 12 9.22 5.06 -8.13
N THR A 13 10.08 4.34 -8.82
CA THR A 13 9.69 3.31 -9.77
C THR A 13 8.57 2.51 -9.10
N PRO A 14 7.33 2.50 -9.62
CA PRO A 14 6.34 1.53 -9.17
C PRO A 14 6.98 0.16 -9.39
N PRO A 15 7.13 -0.69 -8.36
CA PRO A 15 7.52 -2.06 -8.61
C PRO A 15 6.40 -2.67 -9.46
N GLU A 16 6.80 -3.08 -10.66
CA GLU A 16 6.03 -3.89 -11.59
C GLU A 16 5.49 -5.11 -10.83
N LEU A 17 4.16 -5.26 -10.82
CA LEU A 17 3.48 -6.46 -10.34
C LEU A 17 3.52 -7.50 -11.47
N PRO A 18 4.16 -8.66 -11.31
CA PRO A 18 3.87 -9.83 -12.14
C PRO A 18 2.70 -10.65 -11.54
N PRO A 19 2.05 -11.50 -12.36
CA PRO A 19 0.61 -11.42 -12.63
C PRO A 19 -0.25 -12.51 -11.96
N GLU A 20 -1.57 -12.30 -12.01
CA GLU A 20 -2.64 -13.31 -11.95
C GLU A 20 -2.48 -14.47 -10.93
N ALA A 21 -3.10 -14.31 -9.77
CA ALA A 21 -3.67 -15.44 -9.05
C ALA A 21 -5.20 -15.27 -9.02
N ALA A 22 -5.85 -15.90 -9.99
CA ALA A 22 -7.29 -16.11 -9.98
C ALA A 22 -7.70 -16.92 -8.74
N ALA A 23 -8.66 -16.42 -7.97
CA ALA A 23 -9.49 -17.24 -7.08
C ALA A 23 -10.82 -16.52 -6.77
N GLU A 24 -11.78 -16.75 -7.67
CA GLU A 24 -13.20 -17.03 -7.38
C GLU A 24 -13.97 -16.10 -6.42
N SER A 25 -14.80 -15.26 -7.03
CA SER A 25 -16.16 -14.85 -6.63
C SER A 25 -16.61 -15.26 -5.22
N LYS A 26 -16.04 -14.61 -4.22
CA LYS A 26 -16.49 -14.66 -2.84
C LYS A 26 -16.36 -13.26 -2.29
N LYS A 27 -17.44 -12.47 -2.37
CA LYS A 27 -17.58 -11.07 -1.87
C LYS A 27 -16.22 -10.44 -1.57
N GLU A 28 -15.62 -9.83 -2.59
CA GLU A 28 -14.25 -9.34 -2.49
C GLU A 28 -14.18 -8.34 -1.33
N GLN A 29 -13.46 -8.75 -0.29
CA GLN A 29 -13.18 -7.89 0.84
C GLN A 29 -11.90 -7.14 0.52
N TYR A 30 -11.97 -5.82 0.66
CA TYR A 30 -10.88 -4.90 0.42
C TYR A 30 -10.46 -4.28 1.75
N LEU A 31 -9.15 -4.16 1.93
CA LEU A 31 -8.52 -3.38 2.96
C LEU A 31 -8.15 -2.02 2.37
N VAL A 32 -8.88 -0.97 2.75
CA VAL A 32 -8.55 0.41 2.39
C VAL A 32 -7.60 0.95 3.44
N VAL A 33 -6.39 1.31 3.02
CA VAL A 33 -5.33 1.79 3.90
C VAL A 33 -4.91 3.20 3.49
N THR A 34 -4.95 4.12 4.45
CA THR A 34 -4.47 5.50 4.28
C THR A 34 -3.44 5.81 5.35
N ALA A 35 -2.31 6.41 4.99
CA ALA A 35 -1.33 6.85 5.98
C ALA A 35 -1.61 8.28 6.44
N SER A 36 -1.34 8.54 7.71
CA SER A 36 -1.40 9.90 8.28
C SER A 36 -0.34 10.83 7.68
N ARG A 37 0.77 10.27 7.17
CA ARG A 37 1.89 10.99 6.57
C ARG A 37 2.30 10.36 5.24
N GLU A 38 2.87 11.18 4.37
CA GLU A 38 3.40 10.72 3.09
C GLU A 38 4.70 9.92 3.27
N GLY A 39 4.93 8.96 2.36
CA GLY A 39 6.15 8.15 2.37
C GLY A 39 6.21 7.08 3.45
N PHE A 40 5.07 6.72 4.06
CA PHE A 40 5.01 5.63 5.03
C PHE A 40 5.07 4.28 4.32
N ARG A 41 5.74 3.28 4.91
CA ARG A 41 5.87 1.95 4.30
C ARG A 41 5.66 0.84 5.31
N ARG A 42 4.84 -0.15 4.97
CA ARG A 42 4.58 -1.33 5.82
C ARG A 42 4.13 -2.51 4.97
N ALA A 43 4.43 -3.73 5.40
CA ALA A 43 4.00 -4.96 4.73
C ALA A 43 4.42 -5.07 3.24
N GLY A 44 5.45 -4.32 2.81
CA GLY A 44 5.90 -4.24 1.42
C GLY A 44 5.20 -3.15 0.58
N TYR A 45 4.18 -2.48 1.12
CA TYR A 45 3.43 -1.42 0.45
C TYR A 45 3.87 -0.03 0.94
N ALA A 46 3.82 0.94 0.03
CA ALA A 46 3.99 2.35 0.35
C ALA A 46 2.62 3.02 0.45
N PHE A 47 2.40 3.74 1.55
CA PHE A 47 1.17 4.45 1.85
C PHE A 47 1.45 5.94 1.93
N GLY A 48 0.49 6.72 1.42
CA GLY A 48 0.49 8.17 1.52
C GLY A 48 -0.87 8.67 1.99
N LYS A 49 -1.13 9.94 1.71
CA LYS A 49 -2.44 10.55 1.97
C LYS A 49 -3.53 10.01 1.06
N GLU A 50 -3.17 9.43 -0.07
CA GLU A 50 -4.13 8.76 -0.95
C GLU A 50 -4.49 7.37 -0.39
N PRO A 51 -5.79 7.03 -0.34
CA PRO A 51 -6.25 5.73 0.11
C PRO A 51 -5.86 4.65 -0.90
N VAL A 52 -5.14 3.64 -0.44
CA VAL A 52 -4.77 2.47 -1.23
C VAL A 52 -5.75 1.34 -0.93
N ARG A 53 -6.36 0.77 -1.96
CA ARG A 53 -7.24 -0.41 -1.83
C ARG A 53 -6.41 -1.66 -2.09
N LEU A 54 -6.35 -2.55 -1.10
CA LEU A 54 -5.67 -3.84 -1.19
C LEU A 54 -6.71 -4.94 -1.07
N ALA A 55 -6.74 -5.89 -1.99
CA ALA A 55 -7.63 -7.04 -1.85
C ALA A 55 -7.14 -7.90 -0.67
N LEU A 56 -8.05 -8.31 0.22
CA LEU A 56 -7.68 -9.20 1.34
C LEU A 56 -7.17 -10.56 0.86
N THR A 57 -7.51 -10.97 -0.35
CA THR A 57 -7.02 -12.18 -1.01
C THR A 57 -5.56 -12.08 -1.45
N ASP A 58 -5.07 -10.87 -1.72
CA ASP A 58 -3.69 -10.58 -2.12
C ASP A 58 -2.77 -10.40 -0.89
N LEU A 59 -3.37 -10.17 0.28
CA LEU A 59 -2.66 -9.98 1.55
C LEU A 59 -2.58 -11.28 2.33
N THR A 60 -1.40 -11.55 2.88
CA THR A 60 -1.23 -12.59 3.89
C THR A 60 -1.79 -12.13 5.24
N ALA A 61 -2.19 -13.08 6.09
CA ALA A 61 -2.70 -12.78 7.43
C ALA A 61 -1.69 -11.96 8.27
N ASP A 62 -0.40 -12.19 8.09
CA ASP A 62 0.66 -11.41 8.73
C ASP A 62 0.68 -9.95 8.24
N GLN A 63 0.58 -9.73 6.92
CA GLN A 63 0.51 -8.39 6.35
C GLN A 63 -0.73 -7.63 6.86
N VAL A 64 -1.89 -8.28 6.91
CA VAL A 64 -3.10 -7.66 7.47
C VAL A 64 -2.91 -7.30 8.94
N ALA A 65 -2.32 -8.19 9.74
CA ALA A 65 -2.02 -7.93 11.14
C ALA A 65 -1.04 -6.76 11.30
N MET A 66 0.02 -6.69 10.48
CA MET A 66 0.96 -5.57 10.48
C MET A 66 0.29 -4.24 10.16
N LEU A 67 -0.63 -4.23 9.17
CA LEU A 67 -1.36 -3.02 8.77
C LEU A 67 -2.31 -2.57 9.88
N LYS A 68 -3.07 -3.49 10.48
CA LYS A 68 -4.01 -3.19 11.57
C LYS A 68 -3.30 -2.80 12.87
N ALA A 69 -2.10 -3.33 13.13
CA ALA A 69 -1.32 -3.00 14.32
C ALA A 69 -0.63 -1.63 14.23
N GLU A 70 -0.51 -1.06 13.04
CA GLU A 70 0.21 0.18 12.81
C GLU A 70 -0.68 1.40 13.08
N SER A 71 -0.40 2.13 14.17
CA SER A 71 -1.22 3.27 14.60
C SER A 71 -1.18 4.47 13.65
N MET A 72 -0.17 4.56 12.77
CA MET A 72 -0.07 5.65 11.78
C MET A 72 -0.89 5.38 10.52
N LEU A 73 -1.46 4.18 10.38
CA LEU A 73 -2.31 3.77 9.27
C LEU A 73 -3.77 3.77 9.69
N PHE A 74 -4.60 4.38 8.86
CA PHE A 74 -6.04 4.22 8.91
C PHE A 74 -6.42 3.05 8.02
N VAL A 75 -6.82 1.95 8.64
CA VAL A 75 -7.21 0.71 7.96
C VAL A 75 -8.72 0.54 8.06
N ARG A 76 -9.38 0.31 6.94
CA ARG A 76 -10.83 0.06 6.87
C ARG A 76 -11.12 -1.16 5.99
N GLU A 77 -11.88 -2.09 6.52
CA GLU A 77 -12.41 -3.22 5.74
C GLU A 77 -13.68 -2.78 5.02
N VAL A 78 -13.74 -3.05 3.71
CA VAL A 78 -14.87 -2.75 2.83
C VAL A 78 -15.22 -4.03 2.09
N ALA A 79 -16.48 -4.43 2.13
CA ALA A 79 -16.99 -5.54 1.32
C ALA A 79 -17.75 -4.95 0.13
N GLU A 80 -17.44 -5.42 -1.08
CA GLU A 80 -18.22 -5.15 -2.30
C GLU A 80 -19.13 -6.32 -2.67
#